data_AF-A0A2A9KMP2-F1
#
_entry.id   AF-A0A2A9KMP2-F1
#
_cell.length_a   1.000
_cell.length_b   1.000
_cell.length_c   1.000
_cell.angle_alpha   90.00
_cell.angle_beta   90.00
_cell.angle_gamma   90.00
#
_symmetry.space_group_name_H-M   'P 1'
#
loop_
_entity.id
_entity.type
_entity.pdbx_description
1 polymer ?
#
loop_
_entity_poly.entity_id
_entity_poly.type
_entity_poly.pdbx_seq_one_letter_code
_entity_poly.pdbx_strand_id
1 'polypeptide(L)'
;MQFTRQTLRSTFARFRKALKDQNLDLPLSSAQDTWAQIVMGRNYSAASASLNRHGCIEANDISETNIRAQMRIRNREVDIKTACTLFTAAISSDLIELSNTMYELARVLSKIEGACVIPVHGDITGLGILREGRGGYVPVSTLPFVAGSESDFAWLRTNSDIAVEVINAAAGINFDKTADIFFSSSRAGDKQANQAFFQYFSQRVDVSTHAVVSTILEVFEIGDEPNWDIDFDMVRDNIFCVFDELADDEKWVKPDCDFAEAMIDHLAVRVRETLKWLRDLDEEEKLEYSAQESLEHSVKISMQKFLDAESGKGVTVPS
;
A
#
# COMPACT_ATOMS: atom_id res chain seq x y z
N MET A 1 -9.89 6.24 11.98
CA MET A 1 -9.67 5.63 13.32
C MET A 1 -9.68 6.71 14.40
N GLN A 2 -10.08 6.38 15.63
CA GLN A 2 -10.07 7.33 16.75
C GLN A 2 -9.34 6.74 17.97
N PHE A 3 -8.56 7.58 18.66
CA PHE A 3 -7.81 7.21 19.87
C PHE A 3 -8.46 7.85 21.10
N THR A 4 -8.72 7.07 22.13
CA THR A 4 -9.02 7.64 23.45
C THR A 4 -7.71 7.99 24.15
N ARG A 5 -7.77 8.75 25.25
CA ARG A 5 -6.57 8.97 26.11
C ARG A 5 -6.00 7.65 26.63
N GLN A 6 -6.85 6.66 26.86
CA GLN A 6 -6.43 5.35 27.35
C GLN A 6 -5.68 4.59 26.25
N THR A 7 -6.28 4.45 25.06
CA THR A 7 -5.64 3.73 23.95
C THR A 7 -4.35 4.44 23.52
N LEU A 8 -4.32 5.77 23.48
CA LEU A 8 -3.10 6.51 23.16
C LEU A 8 -1.95 6.23 24.13
N ARG A 9 -2.25 6.04 25.43
CA ARG A 9 -1.24 5.69 26.46
C ARG A 9 -0.78 4.24 26.34
N SER A 10 -1.70 3.31 26.14
CA SER A 10 -1.39 1.88 26.03
C SER A 10 -0.62 1.58 24.75
N THR A 11 -1.04 2.12 23.61
CA THR A 11 -0.33 1.93 22.34
C THR A 11 1.05 2.55 22.38
N PHE A 12 1.21 3.74 22.98
CA PHE A 12 2.52 4.34 23.22
C PHE A 12 3.44 3.42 24.05
N ALA A 13 2.92 2.85 25.15
CA ALA A 13 3.72 1.98 26.00
C ALA A 13 4.22 0.73 25.23
N ARG A 14 3.38 0.17 24.35
CA ARG A 14 3.72 -0.95 23.47
C ARG A 14 4.68 -0.55 22.36
N PHE A 15 4.50 0.61 21.73
CA PHE A 15 5.43 1.17 20.76
C PHE A 15 6.83 1.32 21.38
N ARG A 16 6.91 1.89 22.59
CA ARG A 16 8.17 2.03 23.32
C ARG A 16 8.80 0.67 23.66
N LYS A 17 7.99 -0.31 24.03
CA LYS A 17 8.48 -1.68 24.25
C LYS A 17 9.05 -2.26 22.95
N ALA A 18 8.33 -2.12 21.84
CA ALA A 18 8.76 -2.62 20.54
C ALA A 18 10.06 -1.95 20.05
N LEU A 19 10.22 -0.64 20.29
CA LEU A 19 11.48 0.07 20.03
C LEU A 19 12.64 -0.55 20.81
N LYS A 20 12.44 -0.83 22.10
CA LYS A 20 13.47 -1.45 22.94
C LYS A 20 13.82 -2.85 22.48
N ASP A 21 12.81 -3.65 22.16
CA ASP A 21 13.00 -5.03 21.69
C ASP A 21 13.80 -5.07 20.37
N GLN A 22 13.79 -3.97 19.60
CA GLN A 22 14.55 -3.78 18.35
C GLN A 22 15.85 -2.96 18.52
N ASN A 23 16.30 -2.69 19.75
CA ASN A 23 17.47 -1.85 20.06
C ASN A 23 17.39 -0.40 19.53
N LEU A 24 16.19 0.13 19.33
CA LEU A 24 15.91 1.49 18.88
C LEU A 24 15.44 2.38 20.04
N ASP A 25 15.99 2.20 21.25
CA ASP A 25 15.50 2.90 22.44
C ASP A 25 15.67 4.42 22.31
N LEU A 26 14.56 5.14 22.39
CA LEU A 26 14.50 6.59 22.35
C LEU A 26 14.21 7.14 23.75
N PRO A 27 14.69 8.35 24.08
CA PRO A 27 14.24 9.06 25.28
C PRO A 27 12.70 9.10 25.35
N LEU A 28 12.13 9.03 26.56
CA LEU A 28 10.69 8.90 26.78
C LEU A 28 9.89 9.95 25.98
N SER A 29 10.27 11.22 26.08
CA SER A 29 9.63 12.33 25.36
C SER A 29 9.73 12.17 23.84
N SER A 30 10.90 11.76 23.34
CA SER A 30 11.13 11.49 21.92
C SER A 30 10.25 10.34 21.40
N ALA A 31 10.21 9.21 22.10
CA ALA A 31 9.36 8.08 21.71
C ALA A 31 7.88 8.46 21.70
N GLN A 32 7.47 9.26 22.68
CA GLN A 32 6.09 9.70 22.87
C GLN A 32 5.65 10.67 21.77
N ASP A 33 6.49 11.66 21.46
CA ASP A 33 6.23 12.59 20.37
C ASP A 33 6.33 11.91 19.00
N THR A 34 7.31 11.03 18.77
CA THR A 34 7.39 10.26 17.51
C THR A 34 6.15 9.40 17.29
N TRP A 35 5.68 8.68 18.31
CA TRP A 35 4.42 7.92 18.23
C TRP A 35 3.24 8.82 17.90
N ALA A 36 3.05 9.91 18.65
CA ALA A 36 1.93 10.83 18.43
C ALA A 36 2.00 11.53 17.07
N GLN A 37 3.20 11.87 16.60
CA GLN A 37 3.41 12.48 15.29
C GLN A 37 3.08 11.50 14.16
N ILE A 38 3.37 10.20 14.34
CA ILE A 38 3.00 9.15 13.38
C ILE A 38 1.47 9.01 13.31
N VAL A 39 0.80 8.90 14.47
CA VAL A 39 -0.62 8.52 14.50
C VAL A 39 -1.59 9.69 14.45
N MET A 40 -1.17 10.87 14.91
CA MET A 40 -2.00 12.07 15.07
C MET A 40 -1.46 13.29 14.31
N GLY A 41 -0.32 13.16 13.63
CA GLY A 41 0.39 14.24 12.92
C GLY A 41 0.82 15.41 13.80
N ARG A 42 0.86 15.24 15.13
CA ARG A 42 1.24 16.27 16.08
C ARG A 42 1.88 15.67 17.33
N ASN A 43 2.65 16.48 18.05
CA ASN A 43 3.25 16.09 19.33
C ASN A 43 2.21 15.59 20.34
N TYR A 44 2.63 14.75 21.27
CA TYR A 44 1.71 14.00 22.15
C TYR A 44 0.88 14.91 23.04
N SER A 45 1.48 15.98 23.55
CA SER A 45 0.79 16.98 24.38
C SER A 45 -0.31 17.69 23.61
N ALA A 46 -0.06 18.04 22.35
CA ALA A 46 -1.02 18.67 21.46
C ALA A 46 -2.16 17.71 21.08
N ALA A 47 -1.85 16.44 20.78
CA ALA A 47 -2.85 15.40 20.53
C ALA A 47 -3.77 15.17 21.74
N SER A 48 -3.19 15.08 22.93
CA SER A 48 -3.96 14.87 24.17
C SER A 48 -4.90 16.02 24.54
N ALA A 49 -4.64 17.22 24.01
CA ALA A 49 -5.44 18.42 24.20
C ALA A 49 -6.61 18.54 23.20
N SER A 50 -6.53 17.89 22.03
CA SER A 50 -7.52 18.00 20.95
C SER A 50 -8.64 16.96 21.01
N LEU A 51 -9.06 16.55 22.21
CA LEU A 51 -10.17 15.61 22.35
C LEU A 51 -11.47 16.23 21.81
N ASN A 52 -12.19 15.46 21.00
CA ASN A 52 -13.55 15.79 20.60
C ASN A 52 -14.53 15.62 21.77
N ARG A 53 -15.80 15.98 21.55
CA ARG A 53 -16.88 15.89 22.55
C ARG A 53 -17.13 14.47 23.11
N HIS A 54 -16.59 13.44 22.46
CA HIS A 54 -16.70 12.05 22.86
C HIS A 54 -15.45 11.54 23.60
N GLY A 55 -14.46 12.40 23.86
CA GLY A 55 -13.20 12.00 24.50
C GLY A 55 -12.30 11.20 23.57
N CYS A 56 -12.47 11.35 22.27
CA CYS A 56 -11.67 10.73 21.23
C CYS A 56 -10.78 11.77 20.54
N ILE A 57 -9.64 11.32 20.04
CA ILE A 57 -8.67 12.10 19.28
C ILE A 57 -8.60 11.47 17.90
N GLU A 58 -8.68 12.27 16.85
CA GLU A 58 -8.70 11.77 15.47
C GLU A 58 -7.30 11.45 14.96
N ALA A 59 -7.17 10.25 14.41
CA ALA A 59 -5.95 9.84 13.73
C ALA A 59 -5.80 10.58 12.40
N ASN A 60 -4.57 10.88 12.02
CA ASN A 60 -4.27 11.39 10.69
C ASN A 60 -4.03 10.25 9.71
N ASP A 61 -3.85 10.61 8.43
CA ASP A 61 -3.38 9.68 7.41
C ASP A 61 -1.95 9.23 7.73
N ILE A 62 -1.83 7.93 7.96
CA ILE A 62 -0.58 7.24 8.25
C ILE A 62 -0.16 6.52 6.98
N SER A 63 0.88 7.03 6.32
CA SER A 63 1.54 6.34 5.22
C SER A 63 2.91 5.83 5.64
N GLU A 64 3.40 4.79 4.95
CA GLU A 64 4.79 4.34 5.04
C GLU A 64 5.78 5.51 4.90
N THR A 65 5.54 6.41 3.95
CA THR A 65 6.37 7.60 3.70
C THR A 65 6.40 8.51 4.92
N ASN A 66 5.23 8.75 5.55
CA ASN A 66 5.11 9.59 6.74
C ASN A 66 5.82 8.96 7.94
N ILE A 67 5.65 7.65 8.15
CA ILE A 67 6.34 6.92 9.23
C ILE A 67 7.87 7.02 9.03
N ARG A 68 8.35 6.74 7.81
CA ARG A 68 9.78 6.84 7.47
C ARG A 68 10.32 8.24 7.69
N ALA A 69 9.63 9.28 7.23
CA ALA A 69 10.06 10.67 7.42
C ALA A 69 10.21 11.02 8.90
N GLN A 70 9.24 10.64 9.74
CA GLN A 70 9.27 10.94 11.18
C GLN A 70 10.31 10.11 11.95
N MET A 71 10.57 8.87 11.52
CA MET A 71 11.61 8.04 12.13
C MET A 71 13.03 8.45 11.67
N ARG A 72 13.21 8.83 10.39
CA ARG A 72 14.49 9.29 9.82
C ARG A 72 15.06 10.53 10.50
N ILE A 73 14.20 11.43 10.97
CA ILE A 73 14.62 12.65 11.70
C ILE A 73 15.38 12.28 13.00
N ARG A 74 15.23 11.04 13.52
CA ARG A 74 15.85 10.64 14.80
C ARG A 74 16.65 9.33 14.77
N ASN A 75 16.53 8.50 13.72
CA ASN A 75 17.35 7.29 13.52
C ASN A 75 17.52 6.98 12.03
N ARG A 76 18.77 6.82 11.57
CA ARG A 76 19.12 6.52 10.16
C ARG A 76 18.93 5.05 9.76
N GLU A 77 18.45 4.18 10.66
CA GLU A 77 18.56 2.71 10.52
C GLU A 77 17.22 1.96 10.46
N VAL A 78 16.06 2.64 10.49
CA VAL A 78 14.76 1.95 10.54
C VAL A 78 14.23 1.72 9.13
N ASP A 79 14.21 0.46 8.69
CA ASP A 79 13.55 0.06 7.44
C ASP A 79 12.01 0.04 7.57
N ILE A 80 11.33 -0.07 6.43
CA ILE A 80 9.86 -0.08 6.35
C ILE A 80 9.23 -1.20 7.16
N LYS A 81 9.76 -2.42 7.02
CA LYS A 81 9.19 -3.61 7.63
C LYS A 81 9.24 -3.50 9.14
N THR A 82 10.34 -2.96 9.65
CA THR A 82 10.54 -2.64 11.06
C THR A 82 9.54 -1.57 11.50
N ALA A 83 9.36 -0.50 10.73
CA ALA A 83 8.43 0.56 11.08
C ALA A 83 6.96 0.09 11.15
N CYS A 84 6.51 -0.71 10.17
CA CYS A 84 5.21 -1.36 10.20
C CYS A 84 5.08 -2.33 11.37
N THR A 85 6.11 -3.12 11.66
CA THR A 85 6.14 -4.04 12.80
C THR A 85 5.98 -3.30 14.14
N LEU A 86 6.69 -2.19 14.32
CA LEU A 86 6.62 -1.35 15.52
C LEU A 86 5.22 -0.74 15.70
N PHE A 87 4.61 -0.26 14.61
CA PHE A 87 3.25 0.27 14.62
C PHE A 87 2.21 -0.83 14.92
N THR A 88 2.29 -1.96 14.22
CA THR A 88 1.42 -3.12 14.45
C THR A 88 1.46 -3.56 15.90
N ALA A 89 2.66 -3.78 16.46
CA ALA A 89 2.82 -4.16 17.86
C ALA A 89 2.23 -3.13 18.84
N ALA A 90 2.27 -1.85 18.49
CA ALA A 90 1.68 -0.80 19.29
C ALA A 90 0.15 -0.93 19.37
N ILE A 91 -0.51 -1.23 18.25
CA ILE A 91 -1.98 -1.19 18.15
C ILE A 91 -2.67 -2.55 18.31
N SER A 92 -1.98 -3.68 18.09
CA SER A 92 -2.60 -5.02 17.98
C SER A 92 -3.61 -5.36 19.07
N SER A 93 -3.27 -5.14 20.35
CA SER A 93 -4.19 -5.53 21.44
C SER A 93 -5.23 -4.47 21.78
N ASP A 94 -5.16 -3.27 21.18
CA ASP A 94 -6.16 -2.21 21.34
C ASP A 94 -7.04 -2.08 20.09
N LEU A 95 -6.89 -2.98 19.10
CA LEU A 95 -7.59 -2.92 17.81
C LEU A 95 -9.11 -2.80 17.96
N ILE A 96 -9.73 -3.56 18.85
CA ILE A 96 -11.19 -3.51 19.05
C ILE A 96 -11.67 -2.12 19.52
N GLU A 97 -10.87 -1.43 20.34
CA GLU A 97 -11.19 -0.08 20.84
C GLU A 97 -10.88 1.01 19.80
N LEU A 98 -9.94 0.74 18.90
CA LEU A 98 -9.46 1.69 17.89
C LEU A 98 -10.25 1.60 16.57
N SER A 99 -10.49 0.39 16.10
CA SER A 99 -11.20 0.05 14.86
C SER A 99 -11.84 -1.34 14.98
N ASN A 100 -13.15 -1.35 15.26
CA ASN A 100 -13.93 -2.58 15.30
C ASN A 100 -13.89 -3.32 13.96
N THR A 101 -13.82 -2.60 12.84
CA THR A 101 -13.69 -3.18 11.50
C THR A 101 -12.41 -3.98 11.34
N MET A 102 -11.25 -3.40 11.67
CA MET A 102 -9.96 -4.10 11.59
C MET A 102 -9.94 -5.34 12.49
N TYR A 103 -10.47 -5.20 13.70
CA TYR A 103 -10.54 -6.29 14.66
C TYR A 103 -11.39 -7.45 14.13
N GLU A 104 -12.60 -7.17 13.62
CA GLU A 104 -13.48 -8.20 13.07
C GLU A 104 -12.88 -8.88 11.83
N LEU A 105 -12.21 -8.11 10.96
CA LEU A 105 -11.50 -8.68 9.81
C LEU A 105 -10.40 -9.66 10.26
N ALA A 106 -9.52 -9.24 11.18
CA ALA A 106 -8.47 -10.13 11.70
C ALA A 106 -9.05 -11.38 12.37
N ARG A 107 -10.14 -11.22 13.13
CA ARG A 107 -10.86 -12.32 13.79
C ARG A 107 -11.51 -13.28 12.80
N VAL A 108 -11.98 -12.79 11.65
CA VAL A 108 -12.54 -13.62 10.58
C VAL A 108 -11.43 -14.33 9.81
N LEU A 109 -10.38 -13.62 9.41
CA LEU A 109 -9.24 -14.20 8.70
C LEU A 109 -8.55 -15.31 9.49
N SER A 110 -8.38 -15.15 10.81
CA SER A 110 -7.78 -16.20 11.65
C SER A 110 -8.57 -17.52 11.67
N LYS A 111 -9.84 -17.50 11.20
CA LYS A 111 -10.70 -18.68 11.08
C LYS A 111 -10.77 -19.23 9.65
N ILE A 112 -10.30 -18.47 8.66
CA ILE A 112 -10.36 -18.87 7.25
C ILE A 112 -8.95 -19.23 6.83
N GLU A 113 -8.71 -20.54 6.67
CA GLU A 113 -7.46 -21.01 6.11
C GLU A 113 -7.29 -20.54 4.65
N GLY A 114 -6.05 -20.16 4.31
CA GLY A 114 -5.70 -19.66 2.98
C GLY A 114 -6.38 -18.34 2.62
N ALA A 115 -6.64 -17.44 3.58
CA ALA A 115 -7.17 -16.11 3.28
C ALA A 115 -6.27 -15.01 3.81
N CYS A 116 -6.19 -13.89 3.10
CA CYS A 116 -5.50 -12.68 3.54
C CYS A 116 -6.29 -11.43 3.11
N VAL A 117 -6.03 -10.32 3.78
CA VAL A 117 -6.51 -9.00 3.33
C VAL A 117 -5.45 -8.36 2.44
N ILE A 118 -5.90 -7.66 1.39
CA ILE A 118 -5.08 -6.93 0.43
C ILE A 118 -5.59 -5.50 0.26
N PRO A 119 -4.73 -4.56 -0.20
CA PRO A 119 -5.19 -3.24 -0.59
C PRO A 119 -5.96 -3.33 -1.91
N VAL A 120 -7.06 -2.58 -2.02
CA VAL A 120 -7.91 -2.50 -3.21
C VAL A 120 -8.25 -1.06 -3.49
N HIS A 121 -7.84 -0.54 -4.63
CA HIS A 121 -8.16 0.82 -5.03
C HIS A 121 -9.59 0.92 -5.57
N GLY A 122 -10.27 2.03 -5.26
CA GLY A 122 -11.66 2.28 -5.69
C GLY A 122 -12.75 1.65 -4.81
N ASP A 123 -12.39 0.80 -3.83
CA ASP A 123 -13.33 0.30 -2.82
C ASP A 123 -13.57 1.32 -1.69
N ILE A 124 -14.77 1.32 -1.10
CA ILE A 124 -15.16 2.20 0.01
C ILE A 124 -14.20 2.07 1.21
N THR A 125 -13.73 0.86 1.48
CA THR A 125 -12.80 0.57 2.58
C THR A 125 -11.34 0.53 2.14
N GLY A 126 -11.07 0.54 0.83
CA GLY A 126 -9.74 0.34 0.27
C GLY A 126 -9.16 -1.06 0.46
N LEU A 127 -9.99 -2.05 0.83
CA LEU A 127 -9.55 -3.38 1.23
C LEU A 127 -10.35 -4.50 0.55
N GLY A 128 -9.67 -5.60 0.26
CA GLY A 128 -10.26 -6.83 -0.26
C GLY A 128 -9.77 -8.06 0.50
N ILE A 129 -10.55 -9.13 0.50
CA ILE A 129 -10.14 -10.45 0.99
C ILE A 129 -9.81 -11.32 -0.21
N LEU A 130 -8.57 -11.79 -0.27
CA LEU A 130 -8.15 -12.86 -1.17
C LEU A 130 -8.24 -14.21 -0.48
N ARG A 131 -8.51 -15.25 -1.27
CA ARG A 131 -8.51 -16.64 -0.83
C ARG A 131 -7.74 -17.52 -1.79
N GLU A 132 -6.84 -18.32 -1.26
CA GLU A 132 -6.08 -19.33 -1.98
C GLU A 132 -6.98 -20.20 -2.85
N GLY A 133 -6.59 -20.39 -4.11
CA GLY A 133 -7.31 -21.19 -5.10
C GLY A 133 -8.62 -20.57 -5.58
N ARG A 134 -8.94 -19.32 -5.20
CA ARG A 134 -10.10 -18.59 -5.70
C ARG A 134 -9.67 -17.33 -6.44
N GLY A 135 -10.03 -17.27 -7.72
CA GLY A 135 -9.84 -16.08 -8.56
C GLY A 135 -10.55 -14.86 -7.99
N GLY A 136 -9.86 -13.72 -8.00
CA GLY A 136 -10.39 -12.43 -7.58
C GLY A 136 -10.45 -12.24 -6.05
N TYR A 137 -10.98 -11.09 -5.63
CA TYR A 137 -11.12 -10.74 -4.21
C TYR A 137 -12.58 -10.48 -3.86
N VAL A 138 -12.90 -10.60 -2.57
CA VAL A 138 -14.19 -10.15 -2.01
C VAL A 138 -13.97 -8.76 -1.42
N PRO A 139 -14.63 -7.69 -1.93
CA PRO A 139 -14.47 -6.36 -1.36
C PRO A 139 -14.94 -6.35 0.09
N VAL A 140 -14.13 -5.80 1.00
CA VAL A 140 -14.44 -5.79 2.44
C VAL A 140 -15.74 -5.04 2.72
N SER A 141 -16.02 -3.99 1.95
CA SER A 141 -17.26 -3.20 1.99
C SER A 141 -18.55 -4.03 1.84
N THR A 142 -18.48 -5.22 1.24
CA THR A 142 -19.64 -6.10 1.00
C THR A 142 -19.91 -7.09 2.15
N LEU A 143 -19.05 -7.12 3.17
CA LEU A 143 -19.13 -8.12 4.24
C LEU A 143 -20.15 -7.71 5.30
N PRO A 144 -21.06 -8.62 5.71
CA PRO A 144 -22.22 -8.28 6.56
C PRO A 144 -21.86 -7.92 8.01
N PHE A 145 -20.64 -8.23 8.45
CA PHE A 145 -20.16 -7.95 9.81
C PHE A 145 -19.33 -6.67 9.92
N VAL A 146 -19.09 -5.97 8.80
CA VAL A 146 -18.32 -4.74 8.77
C VAL A 146 -19.22 -3.60 9.24
N ALA A 147 -19.03 -3.18 10.49
CA ALA A 147 -19.81 -2.13 11.16
C ALA A 147 -18.91 -0.94 11.56
N GLY A 148 -18.15 -0.42 10.60
CA GLY A 148 -17.30 0.76 10.78
C GLY A 148 -18.08 2.07 10.73
N SER A 149 -17.56 3.10 11.40
CA SER A 149 -18.02 4.47 11.18
C SER A 149 -17.39 5.04 9.91
N GLU A 150 -17.95 6.11 9.34
CA GLU A 150 -17.37 6.77 8.17
C GLU A 150 -15.91 7.17 8.38
N SER A 151 -15.56 7.65 9.58
CA SER A 151 -14.16 7.97 9.94
C SER A 151 -13.24 6.76 10.02
N ASP A 152 -13.79 5.56 10.21
CA ASP A 152 -13.03 4.31 10.20
C ASP A 152 -12.79 3.87 8.75
N PHE A 153 -13.83 3.87 7.90
CA PHE A 153 -13.71 3.53 6.48
C PHE A 153 -12.84 4.51 5.70
N ALA A 154 -13.00 5.82 5.92
CA ALA A 154 -12.14 6.82 5.32
C ALA A 154 -10.67 6.56 5.67
N TRP A 155 -10.39 6.18 6.93
CA TRP A 155 -9.04 5.87 7.35
C TRP A 155 -8.52 4.57 6.73
N LEU A 156 -9.33 3.50 6.67
CA LEU A 156 -8.94 2.25 6.02
C LEU A 156 -8.65 2.45 4.53
N ARG A 157 -9.45 3.29 3.86
CA ARG A 157 -9.27 3.62 2.45
C ARG A 157 -7.98 4.38 2.20
N THR A 158 -7.69 5.40 3.00
CA THR A 158 -6.47 6.19 2.82
C THR A 158 -5.20 5.42 3.23
N ASN A 159 -5.32 4.49 4.18
CA ASN A 159 -4.18 3.83 4.82
C ASN A 159 -4.20 2.30 4.61
N SER A 160 -4.72 1.85 3.45
CA SER A 160 -4.96 0.44 3.12
C SER A 160 -3.71 -0.42 3.28
N ASP A 161 -2.57 0.08 2.84
CA ASP A 161 -1.29 -0.66 2.88
C ASP A 161 -0.87 -1.00 4.33
N ILE A 162 -1.04 -0.06 5.26
CA ILE A 162 -0.76 -0.29 6.69
C ILE A 162 -1.86 -1.11 7.35
N ALA A 163 -3.12 -0.89 6.99
CA ALA A 163 -4.23 -1.67 7.51
C ALA A 163 -4.07 -3.16 7.18
N VAL A 164 -3.64 -3.48 5.96
CA VAL A 164 -3.34 -4.84 5.49
C VAL A 164 -2.30 -5.51 6.40
N GLU A 165 -1.16 -4.85 6.61
CA GLU A 165 -0.09 -5.37 7.46
C GLU A 165 -0.58 -5.66 8.89
N VAL A 166 -1.32 -4.72 9.47
CA VAL A 166 -1.83 -4.86 10.84
C VAL A 166 -2.85 -5.98 10.95
N ILE A 167 -3.81 -6.04 10.03
CA ILE A 167 -4.90 -7.03 10.03
C ILE A 167 -4.34 -8.43 9.81
N ASN A 168 -3.45 -8.61 8.81
CA ASN A 168 -2.85 -9.90 8.51
C ASN A 168 -1.94 -10.36 9.66
N ALA A 169 -1.10 -9.48 10.20
CA ALA A 169 -0.26 -9.81 11.36
C ALA A 169 -1.10 -10.20 12.59
N ALA A 170 -2.19 -9.47 12.86
CA ALA A 170 -3.12 -9.81 13.95
C ALA A 170 -3.84 -11.15 13.72
N ALA A 171 -4.05 -11.53 12.46
CA ALA A 171 -4.58 -12.83 12.08
C ALA A 171 -3.52 -13.96 12.06
N GLY A 172 -2.25 -13.66 12.36
CA GLY A 172 -1.15 -14.63 12.32
C GLY A 172 -0.69 -14.99 10.91
N ILE A 173 -1.01 -14.15 9.92
CA ILE A 173 -0.59 -14.31 8.53
C ILE A 173 0.68 -13.49 8.36
N ASN A 174 1.79 -14.16 8.05
CA ASN A 174 3.04 -13.50 7.74
C ASN A 174 3.08 -13.06 6.27
N PHE A 175 4.09 -12.26 5.93
CA PHE A 175 4.29 -11.78 4.57
C PHE A 175 4.40 -12.93 3.55
N ASP A 176 5.20 -13.95 3.85
CA ASP A 176 5.42 -15.10 2.95
C ASP A 176 4.10 -15.80 2.61
N LYS A 177 3.25 -16.07 3.62
CA LYS A 177 1.93 -16.65 3.43
C LYS A 177 0.97 -15.72 2.67
N THR A 178 1.12 -14.40 2.84
CA THR A 178 0.30 -13.42 2.10
C THR A 178 0.66 -13.43 0.62
N ALA A 179 1.97 -13.50 0.30
CA ALA A 179 2.46 -13.66 -1.05
C ALA A 179 2.01 -15.01 -1.65
N ASP A 180 2.13 -16.11 -0.92
CA ASP A 180 1.66 -17.43 -1.36
C ASP A 180 0.15 -17.44 -1.66
N ILE A 181 -0.67 -16.83 -0.81
CA ILE A 181 -2.12 -16.69 -1.03
C ILE A 181 -2.38 -15.79 -2.26
N PHE A 182 -1.64 -14.70 -2.42
CA PHE A 182 -1.74 -13.84 -3.60
C PHE A 182 -1.44 -14.62 -4.89
N PHE A 183 -0.31 -15.32 -4.94
CA PHE A 183 0.10 -16.12 -6.11
C PHE A 183 -0.77 -17.35 -6.38
N SER A 184 -1.49 -17.85 -5.38
CA SER A 184 -2.44 -18.95 -5.54
C SER A 184 -3.88 -18.51 -5.81
N SER A 185 -4.19 -17.22 -5.63
CA SER A 185 -5.51 -16.62 -5.85
C SER A 185 -5.59 -15.81 -7.14
N SER A 186 -4.49 -15.18 -7.59
CA SER A 186 -4.29 -14.99 -9.02
C SER A 186 -4.29 -16.39 -9.63
N ARG A 187 -5.08 -16.63 -10.68
CA ARG A 187 -5.43 -18.01 -11.04
C ARG A 187 -4.16 -18.82 -11.28
N ALA A 188 -4.27 -20.12 -11.04
CA ALA A 188 -3.40 -21.11 -11.66
C ALA A 188 -3.62 -21.17 -13.19
N GLY A 189 -3.56 -20.03 -13.88
CA GLY A 189 -3.31 -19.95 -15.30
C GLY A 189 -1.82 -20.11 -15.50
N ASP A 190 -1.45 -21.20 -16.16
CA ASP A 190 -0.14 -21.45 -16.76
C ASP A 190 1.04 -20.86 -15.97
N LYS A 191 1.45 -21.52 -14.87
CA LYS A 191 2.63 -21.11 -14.06
C LYS A 191 3.84 -20.77 -14.93
N GLN A 192 3.98 -21.46 -16.07
CA GLN A 192 5.04 -21.22 -17.03
C GLN A 192 4.89 -19.86 -17.73
N ALA A 193 3.67 -19.43 -18.08
CA ALA A 193 3.40 -18.11 -18.64
C ALA A 193 3.63 -16.98 -17.62
N ASN A 194 3.16 -17.14 -16.37
CA ASN A 194 3.42 -16.17 -15.30
C ASN A 194 4.93 -16.04 -15.03
N GLN A 195 5.64 -17.16 -14.94
CA GLN A 195 7.09 -17.17 -14.72
C GLN A 195 7.86 -16.60 -15.92
N ALA A 196 7.43 -16.91 -17.15
CA ALA A 196 7.98 -16.34 -18.37
C ALA A 196 7.84 -14.81 -18.39
N PHE A 197 6.63 -14.31 -18.14
CA PHE A 197 6.35 -12.88 -18.07
C PHE A 197 7.19 -12.19 -17.00
N PHE A 198 7.22 -12.75 -15.78
CA PHE A 198 8.03 -12.25 -14.68
C PHE A 198 9.52 -12.19 -15.04
N GLN A 199 10.10 -13.29 -15.54
CA GLN A 199 11.52 -13.34 -15.88
C GLN A 199 11.89 -12.38 -17.01
N TYR A 200 11.00 -12.20 -17.97
CA TYR A 200 11.19 -11.30 -19.09
C TYR A 200 11.17 -9.83 -18.65
N PHE A 201 10.13 -9.41 -17.93
CA PHE A 201 9.94 -8.01 -17.58
C PHE A 201 10.73 -7.55 -16.34
N SER A 202 11.10 -8.46 -15.42
CA SER A 202 12.02 -8.14 -14.31
C SER A 202 13.39 -7.66 -14.78
N GLN A 203 13.85 -8.12 -15.94
CA GLN A 203 15.13 -7.68 -16.54
C GLN A 203 14.99 -6.41 -17.38
N ARG A 204 13.75 -5.94 -17.59
CA ARG A 204 13.41 -4.87 -18.54
C ARG A 204 12.59 -3.75 -17.92
N VAL A 205 12.58 -3.64 -16.58
CA VAL A 205 11.79 -2.64 -15.85
C VAL A 205 11.98 -1.24 -16.41
N ASP A 206 13.22 -0.81 -16.67
CA ASP A 206 13.49 0.53 -17.20
C ASP A 206 12.95 0.72 -18.63
N VAL A 207 13.11 -0.28 -19.50
CA VAL A 207 12.61 -0.24 -20.89
C VAL A 207 11.09 -0.20 -20.91
N SER A 208 10.45 -1.08 -20.14
CA SER A 208 8.99 -1.13 -20.01
C SER A 208 8.43 0.12 -19.36
N THR A 209 9.10 0.67 -18.35
CA THR A 209 8.72 1.95 -17.72
C THR A 209 8.71 3.06 -18.77
N HIS A 210 9.79 3.19 -19.53
CA HIS A 210 9.90 4.24 -20.54
C HIS A 210 8.85 4.07 -21.66
N ALA A 211 8.59 2.84 -22.10
CA ALA A 211 7.57 2.56 -23.10
C ALA A 211 6.17 2.93 -22.59
N VAL A 212 5.80 2.47 -21.38
CA VAL A 212 4.50 2.80 -20.77
C VAL A 212 4.32 4.30 -20.64
N VAL A 213 5.33 5.02 -20.12
CA VAL A 213 5.23 6.47 -19.93
C VAL A 213 5.12 7.20 -21.27
N SER A 214 5.90 6.79 -22.28
CA SER A 214 5.85 7.42 -23.60
C SER A 214 4.47 7.28 -24.24
N THR A 215 3.89 6.07 -24.21
CA THR A 215 2.53 5.81 -24.71
C THR A 215 1.48 6.62 -23.95
N ILE A 216 1.58 6.69 -22.62
CA ILE A 216 0.63 7.47 -21.81
C ILE A 216 0.75 8.97 -22.09
N LEU A 217 1.97 9.49 -22.22
CA LEU A 217 2.19 10.91 -22.54
C LEU A 217 1.61 11.27 -23.91
N GLU A 218 1.75 10.38 -24.89
CA GLU A 218 1.22 10.54 -26.25
C GLU A 218 -0.31 10.47 -26.28
N VAL A 219 -0.91 9.42 -25.69
CA VAL A 219 -2.36 9.18 -25.72
C VAL A 219 -3.15 10.28 -25.03
N PHE A 220 -2.60 10.79 -23.94
CA PHE A 220 -3.24 11.87 -23.19
C PHE A 220 -2.82 13.25 -23.71
N GLU A 221 -1.79 13.37 -24.55
CA GLU A 221 -1.26 14.67 -25.04
C GLU A 221 -0.86 15.61 -23.87
N ILE A 222 -0.02 15.10 -22.95
CA ILE A 222 0.31 15.82 -21.72
C ILE A 222 1.09 17.11 -21.98
N GLY A 223 0.36 18.23 -22.01
CA GLY A 223 0.88 19.58 -22.18
C GLY A 223 0.01 20.47 -23.07
N ASP A 224 -0.85 19.88 -23.91
CA ASP A 224 -1.55 20.62 -24.98
C ASP A 224 -3.04 20.89 -24.68
N GLU A 225 -3.72 20.04 -23.89
CA GLU A 225 -5.14 20.26 -23.51
C GLU A 225 -5.42 20.15 -22.00
N PRO A 226 -6.20 21.08 -21.41
CA PRO A 226 -6.40 21.15 -19.96
C PRO A 226 -7.49 20.22 -19.39
N ASN A 227 -8.15 19.38 -20.20
CA ASN A 227 -9.39 18.73 -19.77
C ASN A 227 -9.62 17.31 -20.33
N TRP A 228 -8.63 16.46 -20.16
CA TRP A 228 -8.72 15.01 -20.34
C TRP A 228 -9.61 14.29 -19.30
N ASP A 229 -10.47 13.41 -19.80
CA ASP A 229 -11.16 12.42 -18.99
C ASP A 229 -10.23 11.21 -18.78
N ILE A 230 -9.84 10.96 -17.52
CA ILE A 230 -8.87 9.92 -17.17
C ILE A 230 -9.63 8.70 -16.67
N ASP A 231 -10.06 7.89 -17.63
CA ASP A 231 -10.74 6.63 -17.38
C ASP A 231 -9.76 5.49 -17.08
N PHE A 232 -10.15 4.59 -16.17
CA PHE A 232 -9.31 3.45 -15.79
C PHE A 232 -9.13 2.46 -16.94
N ASP A 233 -10.21 2.14 -17.67
CA ASP A 233 -10.15 1.14 -18.74
C ASP A 233 -9.24 1.66 -19.87
N MET A 234 -9.32 2.94 -20.20
CA MET A 234 -8.42 3.56 -21.18
C MET A 234 -6.94 3.49 -20.78
N VAL A 235 -6.60 3.78 -19.52
CA VAL A 235 -5.20 3.66 -19.05
C VAL A 235 -4.75 2.20 -19.07
N ARG A 236 -5.60 1.29 -18.60
CA ARG A 236 -5.32 -0.15 -18.55
C ARG A 236 -5.07 -0.73 -19.93
N ASP A 237 -5.91 -0.42 -20.90
CA ASP A 237 -5.79 -0.92 -22.28
C ASP A 237 -4.50 -0.45 -22.93
N ASN A 238 -4.12 0.82 -22.73
CA ASN A 238 -2.85 1.34 -23.28
C ASN A 238 -1.63 0.68 -22.63
N ILE A 239 -1.65 0.45 -21.32
CA ILE A 239 -0.57 -0.29 -20.64
C ILE A 239 -0.51 -1.73 -21.16
N PHE A 240 -1.66 -2.38 -21.35
CA PHE A 240 -1.70 -3.73 -21.93
C PHE A 240 -1.09 -3.76 -23.34
N CYS A 241 -1.47 -2.83 -24.23
CA CYS A 241 -0.89 -2.73 -25.56
C CYS A 241 0.64 -2.61 -25.54
N VAL A 242 1.20 -1.82 -24.61
CA VAL A 242 2.67 -1.72 -24.46
C VAL A 242 3.30 -3.05 -24.09
N PHE A 243 2.72 -3.80 -23.15
CA PHE A 243 3.25 -5.11 -22.78
C PHE A 243 3.09 -6.14 -23.90
N ASP A 244 2.01 -6.06 -24.68
CA ASP A 244 1.77 -6.90 -25.86
C ASP A 244 2.78 -6.65 -26.98
N GLU A 245 3.01 -5.37 -27.32
CA GLU A 245 4.01 -4.98 -28.31
C GLU A 245 5.43 -5.37 -27.90
N LEU A 246 5.79 -5.18 -26.62
CA LEU A 246 7.11 -5.59 -26.11
C LEU A 246 7.29 -7.12 -26.08
N ALA A 247 6.20 -7.88 -26.03
CA ALA A 247 6.21 -9.33 -26.00
C ALA A 247 6.06 -9.98 -27.41
N ASP A 248 5.71 -9.21 -28.45
CA ASP A 248 5.34 -9.74 -29.78
C ASP A 248 6.45 -10.60 -30.43
N ASP A 249 7.71 -10.19 -30.26
CA ASP A 249 8.87 -10.95 -30.74
C ASP A 249 9.10 -12.28 -29.98
N GLU A 250 8.49 -12.44 -28.81
CA GLU A 250 8.80 -13.46 -27.81
C GLU A 250 7.54 -14.22 -27.42
N LYS A 251 6.98 -15.00 -28.36
CA LYS A 251 5.71 -15.77 -28.26
C LYS A 251 5.50 -16.66 -27.01
N TRP A 252 6.53 -16.84 -26.18
CA TRP A 252 6.49 -17.56 -24.91
C TRP A 252 6.16 -16.66 -23.72
N VAL A 253 6.19 -15.33 -23.90
CA VAL A 253 5.71 -14.31 -22.97
C VAL A 253 4.25 -14.00 -23.31
N LYS A 254 3.39 -14.03 -22.31
CA LYS A 254 1.94 -13.83 -22.46
C LYS A 254 1.45 -12.69 -21.57
N PRO A 255 1.16 -11.50 -22.13
CA PRO A 255 0.62 -10.37 -21.38
C PRO A 255 -0.80 -10.60 -20.84
N ASP A 256 -1.51 -11.61 -21.34
CA ASP A 256 -2.84 -12.04 -20.86
C ASP A 256 -2.77 -13.04 -19.69
N CYS A 257 -1.59 -13.29 -19.14
CA CYS A 257 -1.43 -14.14 -17.95
C CYS A 257 -1.87 -13.42 -16.66
N ASP A 258 -2.22 -14.19 -15.62
CA ASP A 258 -2.78 -13.65 -14.38
C ASP A 258 -1.83 -12.69 -13.65
N PHE A 259 -0.51 -12.94 -13.71
CA PHE A 259 0.48 -12.02 -13.13
C PHE A 259 0.56 -10.71 -13.90
N ALA A 260 0.52 -10.78 -15.23
CA ALA A 260 0.50 -9.60 -16.09
C ALA A 260 -0.76 -8.78 -15.86
N GLU A 261 -1.94 -9.41 -15.82
CA GLU A 261 -3.21 -8.73 -15.55
C GLU A 261 -3.18 -7.99 -14.20
N ALA A 262 -2.73 -8.64 -13.13
CA ALA A 262 -2.64 -8.01 -11.81
C ALA A 262 -1.65 -6.83 -11.77
N MET A 263 -0.50 -6.97 -12.45
CA MET A 263 0.49 -5.90 -12.54
C MET A 263 -0.03 -4.73 -13.38
N ILE A 264 -0.67 -5.01 -14.52
CA ILE A 264 -1.27 -4.01 -15.43
C ILE A 264 -2.37 -3.25 -14.71
N ASP A 265 -3.27 -3.93 -13.99
CA ASP A 265 -4.32 -3.29 -13.20
C ASP A 265 -3.72 -2.35 -12.15
N HIS A 266 -2.69 -2.82 -11.43
CA HIS A 266 -2.01 -2.00 -10.43
C HIS A 266 -1.35 -0.77 -11.05
N LEU A 267 -0.65 -0.95 -12.18
CA LEU A 267 -0.04 0.14 -12.92
C LEU A 267 -1.08 1.13 -13.42
N ALA A 268 -2.19 0.64 -13.98
CA ALA A 268 -3.27 1.48 -14.50
C ALA A 268 -3.89 2.35 -13.43
N VAL A 269 -4.13 1.80 -12.24
CA VAL A 269 -4.57 2.59 -11.09
C VAL A 269 -3.55 3.68 -10.75
N ARG A 270 -2.27 3.33 -10.62
CA ARG A 270 -1.24 4.27 -10.17
C ARG A 270 -0.99 5.36 -11.20
N VAL A 271 -0.89 5.01 -12.47
CA VAL A 271 -0.80 5.95 -13.57
C VAL A 271 -2.01 6.87 -13.58
N ARG A 272 -3.23 6.34 -13.50
CA ARG A 272 -4.46 7.16 -13.45
C ARG A 272 -4.45 8.16 -12.31
N GLU A 273 -4.10 7.74 -11.10
CA GLU A 273 -4.07 8.65 -9.95
C GLU A 273 -2.95 9.70 -10.10
N THR A 274 -1.79 9.34 -10.65
CA THR A 274 -0.74 10.30 -10.98
C THR A 274 -1.19 11.29 -12.06
N LEU A 275 -1.90 10.85 -13.11
CA LEU A 275 -2.45 11.72 -14.14
C LEU A 275 -3.51 12.67 -13.58
N LYS A 276 -4.40 12.20 -12.70
CA LYS A 276 -5.38 13.07 -12.03
C LYS A 276 -4.69 14.10 -11.15
N TRP A 277 -3.69 13.68 -10.38
CA TRP A 277 -2.90 14.59 -9.56
C TRP A 277 -2.22 15.65 -10.44
N LEU A 278 -1.55 15.26 -11.52
CA LEU A 278 -0.92 16.19 -12.47
C LEU A 278 -1.91 17.17 -13.11
N ARG A 279 -3.12 16.71 -13.45
CA ARG A 279 -4.22 17.56 -13.96
C ARG A 279 -4.66 18.58 -12.91
N ASP A 280 -4.77 18.14 -11.67
CA ASP A 280 -5.33 18.93 -10.56
C ASP A 280 -4.27 19.85 -9.91
N LEU A 281 -3.00 19.80 -10.35
CA LEU A 281 -1.94 20.73 -9.94
C LEU A 281 -2.26 22.18 -10.34
N ASP A 282 -1.89 23.13 -9.49
CA ASP A 282 -1.96 24.54 -9.84
C ASP A 282 -0.79 24.98 -10.76
N GLU A 283 -0.88 26.17 -11.34
CA GLU A 283 0.10 26.68 -12.31
C GLU A 283 1.51 26.90 -11.70
N GLU A 284 1.62 27.12 -10.39
CA GLU A 284 2.93 27.25 -9.71
C GLU A 284 3.55 25.86 -9.48
N GLU A 285 2.75 24.87 -9.09
CA GLU A 285 3.19 23.49 -8.89
C GLU A 285 3.56 22.78 -10.20
N LYS A 286 2.87 23.08 -11.32
CA LYS A 286 3.21 22.53 -12.65
C LYS A 286 4.63 22.89 -13.12
N LEU A 287 5.22 23.97 -12.61
CA LEU A 287 6.60 24.37 -12.93
C LEU A 287 7.64 23.55 -12.15
N GLU A 288 7.25 22.94 -11.03
CA GLU A 288 8.14 22.16 -10.17
C GLU A 288 8.15 20.67 -10.50
N TYR A 289 7.03 20.13 -10.97
CA TYR A 289 6.87 18.70 -11.22
C TYR A 289 6.79 18.35 -12.71
N SER A 290 7.78 17.59 -13.19
CA SER A 290 7.75 17.01 -14.53
C SER A 290 6.75 15.86 -14.60
N ALA A 291 5.81 15.92 -15.55
CA ALA A 291 4.87 14.83 -15.80
C ALA A 291 5.59 13.53 -16.18
N GLN A 292 6.62 13.62 -17.02
CA GLN A 292 7.45 12.48 -17.41
C GLN A 292 8.11 11.85 -16.19
N GLU A 293 8.82 12.63 -15.36
CA GLU A 293 9.53 12.09 -14.19
C GLU A 293 8.57 11.51 -13.15
N SER A 294 7.41 12.15 -12.95
CA SER A 294 6.39 11.70 -12.00
C SER A 294 5.76 10.37 -12.43
N LEU A 295 5.48 10.22 -13.72
CA LEU A 295 4.95 8.98 -14.30
C LEU A 295 6.02 7.88 -14.33
N GLU A 296 7.26 8.18 -14.74
CA GLU A 296 8.39 7.23 -14.71
C GLU A 296 8.61 6.69 -13.29
N HIS A 297 8.59 7.56 -12.29
CA HIS A 297 8.71 7.16 -10.89
C HIS A 297 7.55 6.26 -10.45
N SER A 298 6.31 6.64 -10.78
CA SER A 298 5.10 5.91 -10.42
C SER A 298 5.06 4.51 -11.04
N VAL A 299 5.33 4.42 -12.35
CA VAL A 299 5.35 3.17 -13.10
C VAL A 299 6.47 2.27 -12.61
N LYS A 300 7.70 2.79 -12.48
CA LYS A 300 8.86 2.02 -12.05
C LYS A 300 8.67 1.40 -10.67
N ILE A 301 8.24 2.18 -9.68
CA ILE A 301 7.99 1.66 -8.32
C ILE A 301 6.88 0.62 -8.33
N SER A 302 5.81 0.85 -9.11
CA SER A 302 4.67 -0.06 -9.19
C SER A 302 5.06 -1.40 -9.84
N MET A 303 5.87 -1.36 -10.90
CA MET A 303 6.46 -2.56 -11.52
C MET A 303 7.38 -3.29 -10.53
N GLN A 304 8.30 -2.57 -9.88
CA GLN A 304 9.23 -3.14 -8.90
C GLN A 304 8.50 -3.79 -7.73
N LYS A 305 7.39 -3.22 -7.24
CA LYS A 305 6.58 -3.85 -6.19
C LYS A 305 6.08 -5.24 -6.55
N PHE A 306 5.75 -5.48 -7.82
CA PHE A 306 5.33 -6.79 -8.32
C PHE A 306 6.51 -7.69 -8.66
N LEU A 307 7.58 -7.12 -9.21
CA LEU A 307 8.72 -7.87 -9.78
C LEU A 307 9.84 -8.16 -8.75
N ASP A 308 9.91 -7.42 -7.64
CA ASP A 308 10.90 -7.65 -6.58
C ASP A 308 10.48 -8.79 -5.62
N ALA A 309 9.23 -9.25 -5.71
CA ALA A 309 8.64 -10.28 -4.85
C ALA A 309 9.27 -11.68 -4.97
N GLU A 310 10.11 -11.93 -5.98
CA GLU A 310 10.83 -13.22 -6.15
C GLU A 310 12.36 -13.11 -5.98
N SER A 311 12.88 -11.92 -5.63
CA SER A 311 14.30 -11.78 -5.30
C SER A 311 14.54 -12.12 -3.82
N GLY A 312 14.50 -13.42 -3.49
CA GLY A 312 15.08 -13.96 -2.25
C GLY A 312 16.61 -13.75 -2.14
N LYS A 313 17.15 -12.70 -2.75
CA LYS A 313 18.52 -12.24 -2.59
C LYS A 313 18.48 -11.05 -1.65
N GLY A 314 18.75 -11.36 -0.38
CA GLY A 314 19.05 -10.35 0.62
C GLY A 314 20.05 -9.34 0.07
N VAL A 315 19.77 -8.08 0.38
CA VAL A 315 20.67 -6.95 0.18
C VAL A 315 22.06 -7.33 0.69
N THR A 316 22.97 -7.70 -0.20
CA THR A 316 24.39 -7.73 0.11
C THR A 316 24.85 -6.28 0.15
N VAL A 317 25.03 -5.77 1.36
CA VAL A 317 25.73 -4.50 1.61
C VAL A 317 27.16 -4.67 1.09
N PRO A 318 27.67 -3.80 0.20
CA PRO A 318 29.05 -3.86 -0.22
C PRO A 318 29.94 -3.46 0.96
N SER A 319 30.94 -4.31 1.24
CA SER A 319 32.06 -4.08 2.15
C SER A 319 32.94 -2.92 1.68
#